data_AF-A0A8S9YSG8-F1
#
_entry.id   AF-A0A8S9YSG8-F1
#
_cell.length_a   1.000
_cell.length_b   1.000
_cell.length_c   1.000
_cell.angle_alpha   90.00
_cell.angle_beta   90.00
_cell.angle_gamma   90.00
#
_symmetry.space_group_name_H-M   'P 1'
#
loop_
_entity.id
_entity.type
_entity.pdbx_description
1 polymer ?
#
loop_
_entity_poly.entity_id
_entity_poly.type
_entity_poly.pdbx_seq_one_letter_code
_entity_poly.pdbx_strand_id
1 'polypeptide(L)'
;MVEQPLLGALRHLAWSGVPGDLRPLVWKLLCDYVPASEERRKSVLAEKRRQYSSFVEQYFHLREQPSSKFMFHQIQKDLTRMTLLYRRPDLLAMFERILFIWSMRHPGSGYVQGINDLLTPFFVVFLAEYTRVDLNTSGELSLQYAPESVHLDAVEADVFWCTSHLLDTIQDNYTFAQPGIQNNVSMLASLIERVDVNLHRHLVAHNVEFLQFAFRWMNNLLIRELPLRCIIRLWDTYMAERSGFSAFHVYVCAAFLLQFSPELQRQQEFQGLMLLLQHLPTYHWTDEDINLVLAEAFRLQSLFASAPHHLDYRRQTTLD
;
A
#
# COMPACT_ATOMS: atom_id res chain seq x y z
N MET A 1 28.80 7.36 6.97
CA MET A 1 28.94 8.19 5.74
C MET A 1 29.01 7.37 4.44
N VAL A 2 29.52 6.13 4.43
CA VAL A 2 29.62 5.29 3.21
C VAL A 2 28.31 4.60 2.81
N GLU A 3 27.35 4.42 3.72
CA GLU A 3 26.08 3.71 3.41
C GLU A 3 25.07 4.54 2.61
N GLN A 4 25.08 5.88 2.74
CA GLN A 4 24.11 6.74 2.03
C GLN A 4 24.28 6.77 0.50
N PRO A 5 25.51 6.83 -0.06
CA PRO A 5 25.71 6.71 -1.50
C PRO A 5 25.21 5.39 -2.09
N LEU A 6 25.40 4.28 -1.36
CA LEU A 6 24.99 2.94 -1.82
C LEU A 6 23.46 2.81 -1.87
N LEU A 7 22.76 3.27 -0.84
CA LEU A 7 21.29 3.28 -0.83
C LEU A 7 20.72 4.24 -1.88
N GLY A 8 21.40 5.37 -2.16
CA GLY A 8 21.03 6.26 -3.25
C GLY A 8 21.08 5.57 -4.63
N ALA A 9 22.16 4.85 -4.91
CA ALA A 9 22.28 4.07 -6.14
C ALA A 9 21.24 2.94 -6.22
N LEU A 10 20.98 2.25 -5.10
CA LEU A 10 19.94 1.22 -5.04
C LEU A 10 18.55 1.78 -5.33
N ARG A 11 18.19 2.93 -4.75
CA ARG A 11 16.93 3.63 -5.03
C ARG A 11 16.81 3.97 -6.51
N HIS A 12 17.85 4.54 -7.11
CA HIS A 12 17.87 4.85 -8.54
C HIS A 12 17.62 3.60 -9.41
N LEU A 13 18.26 2.47 -9.11
CA LEU A 13 18.07 1.23 -9.87
C LEU A 13 16.69 0.59 -9.63
N ALA A 14 16.22 0.58 -8.39
CA ALA A 14 14.94 -0.01 -8.02
C ALA A 14 13.74 0.74 -8.58
N TRP A 15 13.89 2.03 -8.91
CA TRP A 15 12.83 2.87 -9.46
C TRP A 15 12.21 2.28 -10.73
N SER A 16 13.02 1.67 -11.59
CA SER A 16 12.57 1.04 -12.84
C SER A 16 12.04 -0.39 -12.67
N GLY A 17 11.95 -0.89 -11.44
CA GLY A 17 11.53 -2.24 -11.11
C GLY A 17 12.69 -3.09 -10.59
N VAL A 18 12.38 -4.02 -9.68
CA VAL A 18 13.38 -4.89 -9.05
C VAL A 18 13.27 -6.31 -9.61
N PRO A 19 14.37 -7.00 -9.95
CA PRO A 19 14.31 -8.41 -10.35
C PRO A 19 13.68 -9.30 -9.26
N GLY A 20 12.89 -10.30 -9.69
CA GLY A 20 12.13 -11.20 -8.80
C GLY A 20 12.93 -11.74 -7.63
N ASP A 21 14.07 -12.36 -7.93
CA ASP A 21 14.92 -13.05 -6.94
C ASP A 21 15.62 -12.07 -5.97
N LEU A 22 15.75 -10.80 -6.34
CA LEU A 22 16.41 -9.78 -5.52
C LEU A 22 15.42 -8.97 -4.69
N ARG A 23 14.14 -8.95 -5.10
CA ARG A 23 13.10 -8.10 -4.50
C ARG A 23 12.98 -8.23 -2.98
N PRO A 24 12.99 -9.43 -2.39
CA PRO A 24 12.85 -9.56 -0.94
C PRO A 24 13.95 -8.80 -0.17
N LEU A 25 15.21 -8.96 -0.59
CA LEU A 25 16.34 -8.26 0.02
C LEU A 25 16.28 -6.75 -0.25
N VAL A 26 15.98 -6.35 -1.49
CA VAL A 26 15.92 -4.94 -1.87
C VAL A 26 14.83 -4.21 -1.09
N TRP A 27 13.63 -4.77 -0.95
CA TRP A 27 12.57 -4.16 -0.15
C TRP A 27 12.97 -4.01 1.32
N LYS A 28 13.59 -5.04 1.92
CA LYS A 28 14.11 -4.94 3.30
C LYS A 28 15.17 -3.82 3.45
N LEU A 29 16.02 -3.61 2.44
CA LEU A 29 16.99 -2.52 2.42
C LEU A 29 16.33 -1.15 2.26
N LEU A 30 15.34 -1.03 1.36
CA LEU A 30 14.68 0.24 1.06
C LEU A 30 13.75 0.71 2.20
N CYS A 31 13.22 -0.24 2.99
CA CYS A 31 12.48 -0.01 4.24
C CYS A 31 13.37 0.32 5.45
N ASP A 32 14.69 0.46 5.27
CA ASP A 32 15.67 0.59 6.37
C ASP A 32 15.54 -0.51 7.45
N TYR A 33 15.00 -1.68 7.07
CA TYR A 33 14.77 -2.81 7.97
C TYR A 33 16.07 -3.61 8.22
N VAL A 34 16.90 -3.74 7.18
CA VAL A 34 18.24 -4.32 7.28
C VAL A 34 19.29 -3.30 6.81
N PRO A 35 20.51 -3.31 7.39
CA PRO A 35 21.55 -2.37 7.02
C PRO A 35 22.13 -2.67 5.63
N ALA A 36 22.67 -1.62 5.00
CA ALA A 36 23.45 -1.73 3.77
C ALA A 36 24.67 -2.67 3.95
N SER A 37 25.33 -2.62 5.11
CA SER A 37 26.43 -3.51 5.47
C SER A 37 26.01 -4.98 5.55
N GLU A 38 26.49 -5.80 4.60
CA GLU A 38 26.17 -7.23 4.50
C GLU A 38 26.53 -8.03 5.75
N GLU A 39 27.72 -7.80 6.31
CA GLU A 39 28.22 -8.46 7.53
C GLU A 39 27.27 -8.30 8.73
N ARG A 40 26.53 -7.19 8.79
CA ARG A 40 25.60 -6.87 9.88
C ARG A 40 24.17 -7.35 9.62
N ARG A 41 23.79 -7.70 8.38
CA ARG A 41 22.40 -8.02 8.04
C ARG A 41 21.87 -9.20 8.84
N LYS A 42 22.65 -10.28 8.93
CA LYS A 42 22.22 -11.51 9.62
C LYS A 42 21.95 -11.28 11.11
N SER A 43 22.80 -10.52 11.79
CA SER A 43 22.62 -10.24 13.22
C SER A 43 21.47 -9.28 13.49
N VAL A 44 21.33 -8.20 12.70
CA VAL A 44 20.22 -7.24 12.81
C VAL A 44 18.88 -7.92 12.54
N LEU A 45 18.80 -8.74 11.50
CA LEU A 45 17.58 -9.46 11.15
C LEU A 45 17.18 -10.46 12.25
N ALA A 46 18.14 -11.22 12.81
CA ALA A 46 17.87 -12.12 13.92
C ALA A 46 17.34 -11.39 15.16
N GLU A 47 17.92 -10.22 15.48
CA GLU A 47 17.46 -9.39 16.60
C GLU A 47 16.06 -8.84 16.37
N LYS A 48 15.79 -8.30 15.18
CA LYS A 48 14.46 -7.77 14.82
C LYS A 48 13.37 -8.83 14.85
N ARG A 49 13.67 -10.04 14.37
CA ARG A 49 12.73 -11.19 14.42
C ARG A 49 12.47 -11.62 15.86
N ARG A 50 13.51 -11.70 16.70
CA ARG A 50 13.36 -11.96 18.14
C ARG A 50 12.52 -10.88 18.84
N GLN A 51 12.75 -9.62 18.51
CA GLN A 51 11.99 -8.49 19.05
C GLN A 51 10.50 -8.61 18.70
N TYR A 52 10.17 -8.99 17.46
CA TYR A 52 8.79 -9.25 17.07
C TYR A 52 8.19 -10.41 17.88
N SER A 53 8.91 -11.53 18.06
CA SER A 53 8.44 -12.64 18.90
C SER A 53 8.14 -12.19 20.34
N SER A 54 8.97 -11.32 20.93
CA SER A 54 8.70 -10.74 22.25
C SER A 54 7.42 -9.89 22.27
N PHE A 55 7.09 -9.18 21.19
CA PHE A 55 5.81 -8.48 21.08
C PHE A 55 4.63 -9.46 21.01
N VAL A 56 4.77 -10.58 20.29
CA VAL A 56 3.72 -11.61 20.25
C VAL A 56 3.43 -12.12 21.67
N GLU A 57 4.46 -12.47 22.44
CA GLU A 57 4.33 -12.94 23.82
C GLU A 57 3.67 -11.87 24.71
N GLN A 58 4.13 -10.62 24.59
CA GLN A 58 3.67 -9.51 25.42
C GLN A 58 2.23 -9.08 25.12
N TYR A 59 1.81 -9.07 23.86
CA TYR A 59 0.55 -8.43 23.46
C TYR A 59 -0.52 -9.41 22.99
N PHE A 60 -0.17 -10.50 22.31
CA PHE A 60 -1.18 -11.28 21.57
C PHE A 60 -2.21 -11.97 22.47
N HIS A 61 -1.87 -12.28 23.73
CA HIS A 61 -2.82 -12.82 24.71
C HIS A 61 -3.92 -11.81 25.09
N LEU A 62 -3.70 -10.51 24.88
CA LEU A 62 -4.66 -9.45 25.18
C LEU A 62 -5.86 -9.46 24.24
N ARG A 63 -5.82 -10.17 23.11
CA ARG A 63 -6.95 -10.30 22.17
C ARG A 63 -8.22 -10.88 22.82
N GLU A 64 -8.04 -11.67 23.87
CA GLU A 64 -9.14 -12.27 24.64
C GLU A 64 -9.73 -11.29 25.68
N GLN A 65 -9.07 -10.16 25.95
CA GLN A 65 -9.55 -9.20 26.93
C GLN A 65 -10.71 -8.35 26.39
N PRO A 66 -11.67 -7.96 27.25
CA PRO A 66 -12.84 -7.17 26.83
C PRO A 66 -12.50 -5.87 26.09
N SER A 67 -11.40 -5.20 26.48
CA SER A 67 -10.97 -3.93 25.87
C SER A 67 -10.53 -4.07 24.41
N SER A 68 -9.96 -5.23 24.03
CA SER A 68 -9.36 -5.44 22.72
C SER A 68 -10.16 -6.41 21.85
N LYS A 69 -11.18 -7.08 22.42
CA LYS A 69 -12.02 -8.08 21.76
C LYS A 69 -12.74 -7.53 20.53
N PHE A 70 -13.24 -6.30 20.60
CA PHE A 70 -13.92 -5.67 19.46
C PHE A 70 -12.97 -5.46 18.28
N MET A 71 -11.80 -4.87 18.54
CA MET A 71 -10.76 -4.64 17.54
C MET A 71 -10.30 -5.97 16.91
N PHE A 72 -10.04 -6.99 17.75
CA PHE A 72 -9.65 -8.31 17.24
C PHE A 72 -10.75 -8.93 16.37
N HIS A 73 -12.02 -8.89 16.79
CA HIS A 73 -13.12 -9.40 15.98
C HIS A 73 -13.24 -8.67 14.62
N GLN A 74 -12.98 -7.36 14.58
CA GLN A 74 -12.95 -6.60 13.34
C GLN A 74 -11.83 -7.09 12.40
N ILE A 75 -10.63 -7.32 12.93
CA ILE A 75 -9.51 -7.93 12.19
C ILE A 75 -9.96 -9.27 11.59
N GLN A 76 -10.53 -10.16 12.39
CA GLN A 76 -10.97 -11.48 11.92
C GLN A 76 -12.00 -11.37 10.78
N LYS A 77 -12.96 -10.48 10.91
CA LYS A 77 -14.00 -10.26 9.89
C LYS A 77 -13.39 -9.82 8.56
N ASP A 78 -12.37 -8.97 8.57
CA ASP A 78 -11.73 -8.52 7.33
C ASP A 78 -10.80 -9.58 6.73
N LEU A 79 -10.04 -10.30 7.57
CA LEU A 79 -9.17 -11.38 7.12
C LEU A 79 -9.94 -12.54 6.48
N THR A 80 -11.14 -12.87 6.98
CA THR A 80 -11.97 -13.93 6.36
C THR A 80 -12.45 -13.59 4.94
N ARG A 81 -12.40 -12.32 4.54
CA ARG A 81 -12.76 -11.84 3.19
C ARG A 81 -11.57 -11.80 2.24
N MET A 82 -10.35 -12.06 2.72
CA MET A 82 -9.15 -12.06 1.89
C MET A 82 -8.99 -13.43 1.20
N THR A 83 -9.13 -13.45 -0.13
CA THR A 83 -9.04 -14.68 -0.93
C THR A 83 -7.74 -15.44 -0.72
N LEU A 84 -6.61 -14.74 -0.53
CA LEU A 84 -5.30 -15.38 -0.29
C LEU A 84 -5.22 -16.21 1.01
N LEU A 85 -6.14 -15.98 1.95
CA LEU A 85 -6.20 -16.70 3.24
C LEU A 85 -7.25 -17.81 3.24
N TYR A 86 -7.99 -17.98 2.14
CA TYR A 86 -9.05 -18.98 2.06
C TYR A 86 -8.49 -20.39 2.26
N ARG A 87 -9.04 -21.12 3.25
CA ARG A 87 -8.59 -22.47 3.67
C ARG A 87 -7.12 -22.54 4.10
N ARG A 88 -6.55 -21.44 4.61
CA ARG A 88 -5.17 -21.35 5.10
C ARG A 88 -5.13 -20.86 6.55
N PRO A 89 -5.50 -21.70 7.53
CA PRO A 89 -5.61 -21.29 8.94
C PRO A 89 -4.28 -20.86 9.55
N ASP A 90 -3.18 -21.41 9.06
CA ASP A 90 -1.80 -21.03 9.39
C ASP A 90 -1.50 -19.57 9.02
N LEU A 91 -1.84 -19.19 7.78
CA LEU A 91 -1.64 -17.83 7.28
C LEU A 91 -2.63 -16.85 7.89
N LEU A 92 -3.88 -17.28 8.12
CA LEU A 92 -4.88 -16.47 8.80
C LEU A 92 -4.41 -16.09 10.21
N ALA A 93 -3.92 -17.06 10.99
CA ALA A 93 -3.39 -16.80 12.33
C ALA A 93 -2.16 -15.88 12.31
N MET A 94 -1.32 -15.97 11.28
CA MET A 94 -0.19 -15.06 11.06
C MET A 94 -0.67 -13.61 10.84
N PHE A 95 -1.61 -13.40 9.93
CA PHE A 95 -2.16 -12.07 9.65
C PHE A 95 -2.89 -11.48 10.87
N GLU A 96 -3.62 -12.31 11.61
CA GLU A 96 -4.25 -11.92 12.88
C GLU A 96 -3.21 -11.39 13.88
N ARG A 97 -2.09 -12.10 14.06
CA ARG A 97 -1.01 -11.67 14.96
C ARG A 97 -0.39 -10.34 14.53
N ILE A 98 0.01 -10.22 13.26
CA ILE A 98 0.66 -9.02 12.73
C ILE A 98 -0.25 -7.79 12.94
N LEU A 99 -1.50 -7.87 12.48
CA LEU A 99 -2.46 -6.77 12.56
C LEU A 99 -2.80 -6.41 14.00
N PHE A 100 -3.01 -7.41 14.86
CA PHE A 100 -3.36 -7.16 16.25
C PHE A 100 -2.21 -6.50 17.00
N ILE A 101 -0.98 -7.02 16.85
CA ILE A 101 0.21 -6.46 17.51
C ILE A 101 0.48 -5.04 17.02
N TRP A 102 0.40 -4.80 15.69
CA TRP A 102 0.57 -3.46 15.15
C TRP A 102 -0.48 -2.50 15.73
N SER A 103 -1.74 -2.89 15.74
CA SER A 103 -2.84 -2.05 16.23
C SER A 103 -2.72 -1.73 17.73
N MET A 104 -2.33 -2.70 18.56
CA MET A 104 -2.09 -2.48 20.00
C MET A 104 -0.95 -1.50 20.26
N ARG A 105 0.06 -1.47 19.37
CA ARG A 105 1.22 -0.58 19.49
C ARG A 105 0.97 0.82 18.93
N HIS A 106 -0.11 1.02 18.18
CA HIS A 106 -0.47 2.30 17.57
C HIS A 106 -1.87 2.74 18.01
N PRO A 107 -2.09 3.06 19.30
CA PRO A 107 -3.43 3.36 19.84
C PRO A 107 -4.08 4.61 19.22
N GLY A 108 -3.31 5.51 18.60
CA GLY A 108 -3.85 6.66 17.86
C GLY A 108 -4.58 6.27 16.56
N SER A 109 -4.34 5.07 16.06
CA SER A 109 -5.00 4.49 14.89
C SER A 109 -5.87 3.28 15.27
N GLY A 110 -5.33 2.37 16.09
CA GLY A 110 -5.92 1.04 16.28
C GLY A 110 -5.94 0.26 14.95
N TYR A 111 -6.91 -0.63 14.81
CA TYR A 111 -7.14 -1.30 13.53
C TYR A 111 -8.11 -0.50 12.67
N VAL A 112 -7.70 -0.18 11.45
CA VAL A 112 -8.53 0.45 10.43
C VAL A 112 -8.63 -0.49 9.22
N GLN A 113 -9.86 -0.73 8.74
CA GLN A 113 -10.10 -1.58 7.58
C GLN A 113 -9.31 -1.06 6.38
N GLY A 114 -8.57 -1.96 5.73
CA GLY A 114 -7.68 -1.66 4.61
C GLY A 114 -6.20 -1.85 4.93
N ILE A 115 -5.79 -1.71 6.21
CA ILE A 115 -4.43 -2.07 6.64
C ILE A 115 -4.15 -3.54 6.36
N ASN A 116 -5.16 -4.41 6.51
CA ASN A 116 -5.07 -5.84 6.19
C ASN A 116 -4.57 -6.11 4.75
N ASP A 117 -4.93 -5.26 3.79
CA ASP A 117 -4.49 -5.45 2.40
C ASP A 117 -3.02 -5.08 2.20
N LEU A 118 -2.51 -4.11 2.97
CA LEU A 118 -1.13 -3.63 2.87
C LEU A 118 -0.10 -4.69 3.27
N LEU A 119 -0.50 -5.71 4.03
CA LEU A 119 0.36 -6.85 4.35
C LEU A 119 0.62 -7.73 3.12
N THR A 120 -0.32 -7.76 2.17
CA THR A 120 -0.32 -8.75 1.08
C THR A 120 0.91 -8.67 0.18
N PRO A 121 1.34 -7.49 -0.30
CA PRO A 121 2.53 -7.40 -1.15
C PRO A 121 3.79 -7.83 -0.40
N PHE A 122 3.97 -7.39 0.85
CA PHE A 122 5.12 -7.82 1.68
C PHE A 122 5.12 -9.31 1.93
N PHE A 123 3.96 -9.88 2.27
CA PHE A 123 3.82 -11.30 2.54
C PHE A 123 4.20 -12.14 1.31
N VAL A 124 3.66 -11.82 0.14
CA VAL A 124 3.96 -12.54 -1.10
C VAL A 124 5.44 -12.39 -1.48
N VAL A 125 6.00 -11.19 -1.39
CA VAL A 125 7.41 -10.94 -1.72
C VAL A 125 8.33 -11.70 -0.77
N PHE A 126 8.13 -11.64 0.55
CA PHE A 126 9.03 -12.30 1.50
C PHE A 126 8.85 -13.82 1.54
N LEU A 127 7.63 -14.32 1.28
CA LEU A 127 7.41 -15.76 1.15
C LEU A 127 8.13 -16.33 -0.09
N ALA A 128 8.30 -15.52 -1.15
CA ALA A 128 9.00 -15.93 -2.36
C ALA A 128 10.49 -16.27 -2.14
N GLU A 129 11.09 -15.91 -0.99
CA GLU A 129 12.45 -16.36 -0.61
C GLU A 129 12.51 -17.88 -0.35
N TYR A 130 11.39 -18.50 0.02
CA TYR A 130 11.35 -19.90 0.51
C TYR A 130 10.56 -20.84 -0.39
N THR A 131 9.65 -20.32 -1.21
CA THR A 131 8.82 -21.12 -2.10
C THR A 131 8.34 -20.28 -3.27
N ARG A 132 8.10 -20.89 -4.43
CA ARG A 132 7.48 -20.16 -5.54
C ARG A 132 6.04 -19.82 -5.17
N VAL A 133 5.71 -18.54 -5.25
CA VAL A 133 4.39 -17.97 -4.94
C VAL A 133 3.71 -17.54 -6.23
N ASP A 134 2.57 -18.14 -6.55
CA ASP A 134 1.74 -17.75 -7.69
C ASP A 134 0.33 -17.39 -7.17
N LEU A 135 -0.25 -16.30 -7.68
CA LEU A 135 -1.66 -15.97 -7.46
C LEU A 135 -2.43 -16.15 -8.75
N ASN A 136 -3.56 -16.86 -8.68
CA ASN A 136 -4.48 -16.94 -9.82
C ASN A 136 -5.27 -15.63 -9.98
N THR A 137 -6.10 -15.54 -11.03
CA THR A 137 -6.89 -14.33 -11.34
C THR A 137 -7.88 -13.96 -10.23
N SER A 138 -8.35 -14.92 -9.42
CA SER A 138 -9.22 -14.63 -8.26
C SER A 138 -8.45 -14.22 -7.01
N GLY A 139 -7.12 -14.25 -7.04
CA GLY A 139 -6.25 -13.93 -5.90
C GLY A 139 -6.06 -15.08 -4.92
N GLU A 140 -6.42 -16.31 -5.29
CA GLU A 140 -6.10 -17.50 -4.49
C GLU A 140 -4.61 -17.82 -4.55
N LEU A 141 -4.06 -18.16 -3.39
CA LEU A 141 -2.65 -18.43 -3.19
C LEU A 141 -2.30 -19.87 -3.58
N SER A 142 -1.45 -20.02 -4.59
CA SER A 142 -0.80 -21.27 -4.96
C SER A 142 0.67 -21.24 -4.57
N LEU A 143 1.11 -22.27 -3.84
CA LEU A 143 2.51 -22.43 -3.43
C LEU A 143 3.06 -23.72 -4.03
N GLN A 144 4.26 -23.68 -4.60
CA GLN A 144 4.90 -24.88 -5.14
C GLN A 144 5.22 -25.90 -4.02
N TYR A 145 5.69 -25.40 -2.88
CA TYR A 145 5.93 -26.19 -1.67
C TYR A 145 5.35 -25.49 -0.45
N ALA A 146 4.85 -26.27 0.51
CA ALA A 146 4.45 -25.73 1.80
C ALA A 146 5.68 -25.22 2.56
N PRO A 147 5.71 -23.95 3.00
CA PRO A 147 6.82 -23.41 3.77
C PRO A 147 6.89 -24.07 5.14
N GLU A 148 8.12 -24.31 5.63
CA GLU A 148 8.34 -24.77 7.00
C GLU A 148 7.92 -23.69 8.02
N SER A 149 7.56 -24.11 9.23
CA SER A 149 7.14 -23.18 10.30
C SER A 149 8.19 -22.10 10.56
N VAL A 150 9.48 -22.45 10.55
CA VAL A 150 10.56 -21.50 10.76
C VAL A 150 10.65 -20.43 9.66
N HIS A 151 10.29 -20.78 8.42
CA HIS A 151 10.20 -19.82 7.33
C HIS A 151 9.01 -18.88 7.52
N LEU A 152 7.86 -19.41 7.96
CA LEU A 152 6.68 -18.60 8.27
C LEU A 152 6.94 -17.63 9.43
N ASP A 153 7.63 -18.05 10.49
CA ASP A 153 8.00 -17.17 11.61
C ASP A 153 8.92 -16.03 11.16
N ALA A 154 9.87 -16.33 10.27
CA ALA A 154 10.74 -15.34 9.65
C ALA A 154 9.97 -14.34 8.77
N VAL A 155 9.08 -14.85 7.90
CA VAL A 155 8.23 -14.03 7.02
C VAL A 155 7.29 -13.14 7.85
N GLU A 156 6.66 -13.67 8.89
CA GLU A 156 5.74 -12.93 9.75
C GLU A 156 6.38 -11.67 10.35
N ALA A 157 7.55 -11.83 10.95
CA ALA A 157 8.30 -10.72 11.52
C ALA A 157 8.75 -9.70 10.46
N ASP A 158 9.21 -10.17 9.30
CA ASP A 158 9.66 -9.30 8.21
C ASP A 158 8.49 -8.47 7.63
N VAL A 159 7.32 -9.10 7.46
CA VAL A 159 6.08 -8.42 7.06
C VAL A 159 5.68 -7.39 8.09
N PHE A 160 5.70 -7.73 9.39
CA PHE A 160 5.38 -6.78 10.46
C PHE A 160 6.26 -5.53 10.40
N TRP A 161 7.58 -5.68 10.31
CA TRP A 161 8.49 -4.55 10.32
C TRP A 161 8.40 -3.68 9.07
N CYS A 162 8.31 -4.29 7.88
CA CYS A 162 8.22 -3.52 6.64
C CYS A 162 6.84 -2.85 6.47
N THR A 163 5.77 -3.49 6.94
CA THR A 163 4.44 -2.86 7.01
C THR A 163 4.44 -1.71 7.99
N SER A 164 5.09 -1.86 9.16
CA SER A 164 5.23 -0.77 10.14
C SER A 164 5.95 0.42 9.54
N HIS A 165 7.08 0.19 8.84
CA HIS A 165 7.81 1.23 8.14
C HIS A 165 6.94 1.94 7.09
N LEU A 166 6.15 1.20 6.29
CA LEU A 166 5.21 1.81 5.35
C LEU A 166 4.20 2.69 6.08
N LEU A 167 3.53 2.16 7.12
CA LEU A 167 2.49 2.87 7.85
C LEU A 167 3.02 4.12 8.57
N ASP A 168 4.28 4.11 9.00
CA ASP A 168 4.96 5.27 9.58
C ASP A 168 5.04 6.45 8.59
N THR A 169 5.02 6.20 7.28
CA THR A 169 5.04 7.24 6.24
C THR A 169 3.68 7.85 5.92
N ILE A 170 2.59 7.22 6.37
CA ILE A 170 1.20 7.58 6.06
C ILE A 170 0.29 7.49 7.30
N GLN A 171 0.81 7.83 8.48
CA GLN A 171 0.11 7.64 9.76
C GLN A 171 -1.25 8.36 9.80
N ASP A 172 -1.30 9.58 9.26
CA ASP A 172 -2.49 10.43 9.22
C ASP A 172 -3.63 9.86 8.36
N ASN A 173 -3.34 8.90 7.47
CA ASN A 173 -4.35 8.15 6.74
C ASN A 173 -5.18 7.21 7.64
N TYR A 174 -4.67 6.82 8.81
CA TYR A 174 -5.30 5.82 9.68
C TYR A 174 -5.57 6.34 11.10
N THR A 175 -5.34 7.63 11.36
CA THR A 175 -5.78 8.26 12.63
C THR A 175 -7.29 8.59 12.61
N PHE A 176 -7.83 9.02 13.75
CA PHE A 176 -9.25 9.40 13.87
C PHE A 176 -9.69 10.36 12.75
N ALA A 177 -10.81 10.04 12.10
CA ALA A 177 -11.38 10.73 10.94
C ALA A 177 -10.51 10.71 9.65
N GLN A 178 -9.37 10.02 9.64
CA GLN A 178 -8.51 9.80 8.47
C GLN A 178 -8.21 11.08 7.65
N PRO A 179 -7.71 12.16 8.29
CA PRO A 179 -7.47 13.44 7.62
C PRO A 179 -6.50 13.32 6.44
N GLY A 180 -5.51 12.41 6.51
CA GLY A 180 -4.58 12.18 5.41
C GLY A 180 -5.28 11.71 4.13
N ILE A 181 -6.27 10.82 4.26
CA ILE A 181 -7.07 10.34 3.12
C ILE A 181 -7.87 11.47 2.50
N GLN A 182 -8.54 12.28 3.34
CA GLN A 182 -9.34 13.41 2.85
C GLN A 182 -8.47 14.42 2.08
N ASN A 183 -7.29 14.76 2.63
CA ASN A 183 -6.33 15.65 1.98
C ASN A 183 -5.83 15.09 0.64
N ASN A 184 -5.48 13.80 0.59
CA ASN A 184 -5.02 13.15 -0.62
C ASN A 184 -6.10 13.11 -1.71
N VAL A 185 -7.37 12.86 -1.34
CA VAL A 185 -8.50 12.89 -2.27
C VAL A 185 -8.75 14.30 -2.81
N SER A 186 -8.69 15.33 -1.96
CA SER A 186 -8.81 16.73 -2.40
C SER A 186 -7.67 17.12 -3.35
N MET A 187 -6.43 16.71 -3.03
CA MET A 187 -5.28 16.95 -3.89
C MET A 187 -5.43 16.26 -5.25
N LEU A 188 -5.94 15.02 -5.28
CA LEU A 188 -6.26 14.32 -6.52
C LEU A 188 -7.29 15.08 -7.36
N ALA A 189 -8.39 15.53 -6.75
CA ALA A 189 -9.44 16.29 -7.46
C ALA A 189 -8.86 17.57 -8.09
N SER A 190 -8.11 18.36 -7.32
CA SER A 190 -7.45 19.58 -7.82
C SER A 190 -6.41 19.30 -8.91
N LEU A 191 -5.71 18.17 -8.85
CA LEU A 191 -4.76 17.78 -9.89
C LEU A 191 -5.49 17.46 -11.18
N ILE A 192 -6.56 16.66 -11.12
CA ILE A 192 -7.38 16.28 -12.29
C ILE A 192 -8.03 17.49 -12.93
N GLU A 193 -8.55 18.44 -12.14
CA GLU A 193 -9.09 19.71 -12.66
C GLU A 193 -8.10 20.47 -13.54
N ARG A 194 -6.81 20.44 -13.18
CA ARG A 194 -5.75 21.16 -13.89
C ARG A 194 -5.24 20.44 -15.13
N VAL A 195 -5.16 19.11 -15.08
CA VAL A 195 -4.53 18.31 -16.15
C VAL A 195 -5.55 17.80 -17.18
N ASP A 196 -6.80 17.58 -16.75
CA ASP A 196 -7.90 17.15 -17.61
C ASP A 196 -9.22 17.76 -17.10
N VAL A 197 -9.39 19.06 -17.38
CA VAL A 197 -10.57 19.83 -16.99
C VAL A 197 -11.87 19.25 -17.55
N ASN A 198 -11.83 18.57 -18.69
CA ASN A 198 -13.01 17.97 -19.30
C ASN A 198 -13.47 16.77 -18.50
N LEU A 199 -12.55 15.87 -18.11
CA LEU A 199 -12.85 14.78 -17.20
C LEU A 199 -13.38 15.29 -15.86
N HIS A 200 -12.70 16.28 -15.26
CA HIS A 200 -13.15 16.84 -13.97
C HIS A 200 -14.58 17.38 -14.04
N ARG A 201 -14.87 18.24 -15.04
CA ARG A 201 -16.21 18.79 -15.25
C ARG A 201 -17.24 17.72 -15.55
N HIS A 202 -16.86 16.67 -16.29
CA HIS A 202 -17.74 15.55 -16.58
C HIS A 202 -18.16 14.83 -15.29
N LEU A 203 -17.21 14.48 -14.41
CA LEU A 203 -17.51 13.86 -13.12
C LEU A 203 -18.41 14.74 -12.25
N VAL A 204 -18.10 16.04 -12.15
CA VAL A 204 -18.91 17.01 -11.39
C VAL A 204 -20.32 17.14 -11.96
N ALA A 205 -20.48 17.25 -13.28
CA ALA A 205 -21.78 17.37 -13.93
C ALA A 205 -22.68 16.15 -13.71
N HIS A 206 -22.09 14.97 -13.50
CA HIS A 206 -22.79 13.73 -13.19
C HIS A 206 -22.91 13.45 -11.69
N ASN A 207 -22.58 14.43 -10.82
CA ASN A 207 -22.62 14.32 -9.36
C ASN A 207 -21.71 13.19 -8.80
N VAL A 208 -20.60 12.89 -9.47
CA VAL A 208 -19.58 11.97 -8.96
C VAL A 208 -18.60 12.75 -8.11
N GLU A 209 -18.60 12.45 -6.81
CA GLU A 209 -17.63 13.02 -5.88
C GLU A 209 -16.39 12.14 -5.81
N PHE A 210 -15.19 12.75 -5.80
CA PHE A 210 -13.93 12.01 -5.75
C PHE A 210 -13.83 11.07 -4.55
N LEU A 211 -14.41 11.45 -3.41
CA LEU A 211 -14.40 10.61 -2.20
C LEU A 211 -15.11 9.26 -2.40
N GLN A 212 -16.11 9.18 -3.29
CA GLN A 212 -16.90 7.96 -3.52
C GLN A 212 -16.11 6.82 -4.17
N PHE A 213 -14.99 7.11 -4.84
CA PHE A 213 -14.12 6.09 -5.44
C PHE A 213 -12.69 6.18 -4.91
N ALA A 214 -12.13 7.39 -4.80
CA ALA A 214 -10.73 7.58 -4.47
C ALA A 214 -10.41 7.33 -2.99
N PHE A 215 -11.41 7.29 -2.09
CA PHE A 215 -11.18 6.87 -0.70
C PHE A 215 -10.49 5.49 -0.65
N ARG A 216 -11.02 4.52 -1.41
CA ARG A 216 -10.46 3.15 -1.47
C ARG A 216 -9.08 3.14 -2.12
N TRP A 217 -8.87 3.98 -3.13
CA TRP A 217 -7.57 4.08 -3.82
C TRP A 217 -6.48 4.54 -2.85
N MET A 218 -6.75 5.58 -2.05
CA MET A 218 -5.81 6.09 -1.05
C MET A 218 -5.66 5.15 0.15
N ASN A 219 -6.77 4.62 0.67
CA ASN A 219 -6.78 3.80 1.89
C ASN A 219 -6.08 2.45 1.69
N ASN A 220 -6.14 1.89 0.47
CA ASN A 220 -5.58 0.60 0.12
C ASN A 220 -4.41 0.69 -0.88
N LEU A 221 -3.89 1.90 -1.17
CA LEU A 221 -2.78 2.12 -2.10
C LEU A 221 -2.98 1.43 -3.47
N LEU A 222 -4.19 1.57 -4.03
CA LEU A 222 -4.65 0.94 -5.28
C LEU A 222 -4.68 -0.61 -5.29
N ILE A 223 -4.40 -1.30 -4.18
CA ILE A 223 -4.40 -2.78 -4.13
C ILE A 223 -5.71 -3.40 -4.62
N ARG A 224 -6.83 -2.70 -4.41
CA ARG A 224 -8.16 -3.15 -4.83
C ARG A 224 -8.46 -2.91 -6.30
N GLU A 225 -7.63 -2.12 -6.99
CA GLU A 225 -7.85 -1.70 -8.38
C GLU A 225 -6.87 -2.32 -9.37
N LEU A 226 -5.78 -2.94 -8.88
CA LEU A 226 -4.71 -3.51 -9.71
C LEU A 226 -4.43 -4.97 -9.33
N PRO A 227 -4.05 -5.82 -10.29
CA PRO A 227 -3.53 -7.16 -9.99
C PRO A 227 -2.32 -7.08 -9.05
N LEU A 228 -2.14 -8.05 -8.15
CA LEU A 228 -1.04 -7.99 -7.17
C LEU A 228 0.35 -7.87 -7.83
N ARG A 229 0.58 -8.53 -8.97
CA ARG A 229 1.85 -8.38 -9.73
C ARG A 229 2.16 -6.92 -10.08
N CYS A 230 1.13 -6.17 -10.48
CA CYS A 230 1.21 -4.75 -10.81
C CYS A 230 1.46 -3.91 -9.55
N ILE A 231 0.84 -4.27 -8.42
CA ILE A 231 1.12 -3.63 -7.13
C ILE A 231 2.56 -3.86 -6.69
N ILE A 232 3.07 -5.09 -6.80
CA ILE A 232 4.46 -5.41 -6.45
C ILE A 232 5.42 -4.58 -7.32
N ARG A 233 5.18 -4.51 -8.64
CA ARG A 233 5.95 -3.64 -9.53
C ARG A 233 5.82 -2.16 -9.12
N LEU A 234 4.62 -1.67 -8.84
CA LEU A 234 4.39 -0.29 -8.41
C LEU A 234 5.15 0.05 -7.11
N TRP A 235 5.16 -0.88 -6.17
CA TRP A 235 5.81 -0.72 -4.88
C TRP A 235 7.33 -0.78 -4.95
N ASP A 236 7.93 -1.40 -5.98
CA ASP A 236 9.36 -1.26 -6.28
C ASP A 236 9.74 0.25 -6.40
N THR A 237 8.90 1.02 -7.10
CA THR A 237 9.09 2.46 -7.27
C THR A 237 8.71 3.26 -6.02
N TYR A 238 7.63 2.91 -5.32
CA TYR A 238 7.28 3.59 -4.07
C TYR A 238 8.36 3.46 -3.00
N MET A 239 9.01 2.30 -2.91
CA MET A 239 10.13 2.07 -2.02
C MET A 239 11.39 2.84 -2.44
N ALA A 240 11.57 3.08 -3.73
CA ALA A 240 12.68 3.87 -4.27
C ALA A 240 12.49 5.38 -4.03
N GLU A 241 11.25 5.85 -4.10
CA GLU A 241 10.86 7.26 -3.93
C GLU A 241 10.82 7.70 -2.45
N ARG A 242 11.31 8.91 -2.16
CA ARG A 242 11.37 9.42 -0.77
C ARG A 242 10.00 9.58 -0.11
N SER A 243 8.98 9.87 -0.91
CA SER A 243 7.60 10.04 -0.46
C SER A 243 6.67 9.21 -1.35
N GLY A 244 7.10 7.98 -1.67
CA GLY A 244 6.41 7.06 -2.59
C GLY A 244 4.96 6.77 -2.17
N PHE A 245 4.78 6.29 -0.94
CA PHE A 245 3.47 5.90 -0.40
C PHE A 245 2.56 7.07 -0.03
N SER A 246 3.11 8.28 0.12
CA SER A 246 2.38 9.48 0.52
C SER A 246 2.13 10.40 -0.68
N ALA A 247 2.96 11.44 -0.87
CA ALA A 247 2.74 12.45 -1.89
C ALA A 247 2.78 11.91 -3.32
N PHE A 248 3.71 11.00 -3.63
CA PHE A 248 3.85 10.44 -4.98
C PHE A 248 2.64 9.58 -5.37
N HIS A 249 2.01 8.90 -4.40
CA HIS A 249 0.82 8.10 -4.61
C HIS A 249 -0.34 8.91 -5.23
N VAL A 250 -0.52 10.18 -4.83
CA VAL A 250 -1.56 11.05 -5.40
C VAL A 250 -1.35 11.27 -6.90
N TYR A 251 -0.09 11.46 -7.34
CA TYR A 251 0.24 11.59 -8.76
C TYR A 251 0.04 10.28 -9.52
N VAL A 252 0.31 9.14 -8.88
CA VAL A 252 -0.01 7.82 -9.47
C VAL A 252 -1.52 7.64 -9.62
N CYS A 253 -2.33 7.99 -8.62
CA CYS A 253 -3.78 7.95 -8.73
C CYS A 253 -4.31 8.84 -9.85
N ALA A 254 -3.71 10.02 -10.05
CA ALA A 254 -4.07 10.90 -11.16
C ALA A 254 -3.69 10.30 -12.52
N ALA A 255 -2.45 9.85 -12.68
CA ALA A 255 -1.98 9.20 -13.90
C ALA A 255 -2.81 7.94 -14.23
N PHE A 256 -3.18 7.17 -13.21
CA PHE A 256 -4.05 6.00 -13.33
C PHE A 256 -5.45 6.38 -13.80
N LEU A 257 -6.09 7.41 -13.22
CA LEU A 257 -7.40 7.88 -13.66
C LEU A 257 -7.37 8.37 -15.12
N LEU A 258 -6.30 9.07 -15.51
CA LEU A 258 -6.14 9.60 -16.87
C LEU A 258 -6.07 8.50 -17.94
N GLN A 259 -5.59 7.29 -17.61
CA GLN A 259 -5.60 6.16 -18.55
C GLN A 259 -7.01 5.80 -19.02
N PHE A 260 -8.03 6.11 -18.22
CA PHE A 260 -9.43 5.78 -18.50
C PHE A 260 -10.28 7.03 -18.78
N SER A 261 -9.65 8.20 -18.95
CA SER A 261 -10.37 9.46 -19.22
C SER A 261 -11.31 9.35 -20.43
N PRO A 262 -10.91 8.75 -21.58
CA PRO A 262 -11.80 8.60 -22.73
C PRO A 262 -13.03 7.70 -22.45
N GLU A 263 -12.86 6.60 -21.73
CA GLU A 263 -13.94 5.68 -21.33
C GLU A 263 -14.91 6.37 -20.38
N LEU A 264 -14.39 7.08 -19.37
CA LEU A 264 -15.17 7.77 -18.37
C LEU A 264 -16.00 8.89 -19.01
N GLN A 265 -15.39 9.72 -19.87
CA GLN A 265 -16.10 10.81 -20.55
C GLN A 265 -17.18 10.31 -21.54
N ARG A 266 -17.06 9.07 -22.05
CA ARG A 266 -18.11 8.46 -22.86
C ARG A 266 -19.32 8.05 -22.02
N GLN A 267 -19.14 7.72 -20.74
CA GLN A 267 -20.20 7.22 -19.89
C GLN A 267 -21.04 8.37 -19.31
N GLN A 268 -22.34 8.40 -19.61
CA GLN A 268 -23.24 9.53 -19.31
C GLN A 268 -24.14 9.28 -18.08
N GLU A 269 -24.08 8.08 -17.51
CA GLU A 269 -24.90 7.71 -16.35
C GLU A 269 -24.05 7.67 -15.08
N PHE A 270 -24.52 8.29 -14.00
CA PHE A 270 -23.87 8.27 -12.68
C PHE A 270 -23.53 6.83 -12.24
N GLN A 271 -24.50 5.91 -12.35
CA GLN A 271 -24.30 4.52 -11.95
C GLN A 271 -23.23 3.82 -12.80
N GLY A 272 -23.20 4.10 -14.11
CA GLY A 272 -22.17 3.56 -15.01
C GLY A 272 -20.78 4.09 -14.69
N LEU A 273 -20.65 5.40 -14.40
CA LEU A 273 -19.40 6.02 -13.97
C LEU A 273 -18.88 5.41 -12.67
N MET A 274 -19.76 5.28 -11.65
CA MET A 274 -19.39 4.68 -10.37
C MET A 274 -18.94 3.23 -10.51
N LEU A 275 -19.64 2.44 -11.34
CA LEU A 275 -19.26 1.05 -11.61
C LEU A 275 -17.88 0.98 -12.27
N LEU A 276 -17.61 1.83 -13.27
CA LEU A 276 -16.31 1.88 -13.94
C LEU A 276 -15.19 2.29 -12.98
N LEU A 277 -15.37 3.36 -12.21
CA LEU A 277 -14.35 3.86 -11.27
C LEU A 277 -14.02 2.87 -10.14
N GLN A 278 -14.99 2.02 -9.76
CA GLN A 278 -14.79 0.99 -8.74
C GLN A 278 -14.35 -0.36 -9.32
N HIS A 279 -14.36 -0.53 -10.64
CA HIS A 279 -13.99 -1.76 -11.34
C HIS A 279 -13.29 -1.47 -12.68
N LEU A 280 -12.22 -0.68 -12.64
CA LEU A 280 -11.43 -0.38 -13.83
C LEU A 280 -10.83 -1.68 -14.41
N PRO A 281 -10.81 -1.86 -15.75
CA PRO A 281 -10.45 -3.12 -16.38
C PRO A 281 -8.93 -3.34 -16.41
N THR A 282 -8.32 -3.58 -15.26
CA THR A 282 -6.85 -3.72 -15.09
C THR A 282 -6.38 -5.17 -15.00
N TYR A 283 -7.29 -6.15 -15.08
CA TYR A 283 -6.96 -7.57 -14.87
C TYR A 283 -5.86 -8.10 -15.80
N HIS A 284 -5.74 -7.53 -17.00
CA HIS A 284 -4.76 -7.90 -18.03
C HIS A 284 -3.47 -7.08 -17.96
N TRP A 285 -3.38 -6.10 -17.06
CA TRP A 285 -2.22 -5.22 -16.95
C TRP A 285 -0.96 -5.97 -16.56
N THR A 286 0.16 -5.44 -17.02
CA THR A 286 1.51 -5.98 -16.85
C THR A 286 2.43 -4.91 -16.26
N ASP A 287 3.72 -5.21 -16.17
CA ASP A 287 4.73 -4.25 -15.74
C ASP A 287 4.84 -3.07 -16.72
N GLU A 288 4.53 -3.28 -18.01
CA GLU A 288 4.57 -2.22 -19.03
C GLU A 288 3.52 -1.13 -18.75
N ASP A 289 2.29 -1.52 -18.42
CA ASP A 289 1.22 -0.58 -18.06
C ASP A 289 1.58 0.23 -16.81
N ILE A 290 2.18 -0.43 -15.82
CA ILE A 290 2.64 0.24 -14.59
C ILE A 290 3.80 1.20 -14.87
N ASN A 291 4.72 0.86 -15.77
CA ASN A 291 5.79 1.77 -16.20
C ASN A 291 5.22 3.03 -16.84
N LEU A 292 4.17 2.91 -17.67
CA LEU A 292 3.51 4.07 -18.29
C LEU A 292 2.83 4.96 -17.24
N VAL A 293 2.10 4.38 -16.29
CA VAL A 293 1.48 5.11 -15.19
C VAL A 293 2.53 5.82 -14.32
N LEU A 294 3.64 5.15 -13.99
CA LEU A 294 4.73 5.71 -13.21
C LEU A 294 5.45 6.85 -13.92
N ALA A 295 5.71 6.70 -15.23
CA ALA A 295 6.32 7.75 -16.04
C ALA A 295 5.44 9.00 -16.09
N GLU A 296 4.13 8.82 -16.29
CA GLU A 296 3.18 9.92 -16.28
C GLU A 296 3.05 10.56 -14.88
N ALA A 297 2.99 9.76 -13.82
CA ALA A 297 2.95 10.25 -12.45
C ALA A 297 4.20 11.09 -12.12
N PHE A 298 5.39 10.65 -12.54
CA PHE A 298 6.62 11.40 -12.36
C PHE A 298 6.65 12.71 -13.15
N ARG A 299 6.10 12.71 -14.38
CA ARG A 299 5.91 13.93 -15.17
C ARG A 299 4.98 14.91 -14.46
N LEU A 300 3.83 14.43 -13.97
CA LEU A 300 2.87 15.24 -13.22
C LEU A 300 3.50 15.81 -11.94
N GLN A 301 4.20 14.98 -11.17
CA GLN A 301 4.92 15.43 -9.98
C GLN A 301 5.92 16.54 -10.32
N SER A 302 6.74 16.34 -11.35
CA SER A 302 7.74 17.33 -11.78
C SER A 302 7.13 18.69 -12.16
N LEU A 303 5.95 18.67 -12.79
CA LEU A 303 5.25 19.89 -13.21
C LEU A 303 4.54 20.61 -12.06
N PHE A 304 3.94 19.87 -11.13
CA PHE A 304 3.03 20.45 -10.13
C PHE A 304 3.62 20.50 -8.71
N ALA A 305 4.70 19.78 -8.40
CA ALA A 305 5.31 19.81 -7.07
C ALA A 305 5.97 21.15 -6.73
N SER A 306 6.45 21.90 -7.73
CA SER A 306 7.17 23.17 -7.55
C SER A 306 6.33 24.41 -7.83
N ALA A 307 5.06 24.25 -8.18
CA ALA A 307 4.20 25.38 -8.50
C ALA A 307 3.99 26.24 -7.24
N PRO A 308 4.49 27.49 -7.19
CA PRO A 308 4.34 28.34 -6.03
C PRO A 308 2.87 28.78 -5.92
N HIS A 309 2.29 28.64 -4.72
CA HIS A 309 0.86 28.84 -4.31
C HIS A 309 0.01 27.58 -4.02
N HIS A 310 0.59 26.38 -3.86
CA HIS A 310 -0.14 25.14 -4.18
C HIS A 310 -0.59 24.19 -3.05
N LEU A 311 -0.53 24.55 -1.75
CA LEU A 311 -1.09 23.71 -0.66
C LEU A 311 -1.72 24.48 0.52
N ASP A 312 -1.90 25.80 0.42
CA ASP A 312 -2.54 26.60 1.49
C ASP A 312 -4.04 26.77 1.23
N TYR A 313 -4.83 25.74 1.55
CA TYR A 313 -6.26 25.92 1.86
C TYR A 313 -6.48 26.23 3.36
N ARG A 314 -5.40 26.46 4.13
CA ARG A 314 -5.44 26.76 5.58
C ARG A 314 -6.05 28.13 5.94
N ARG A 315 -6.64 28.86 5.00
CA ARG A 315 -7.35 30.11 5.27
C ARG A 315 -8.58 30.29 4.37
N GLN A 316 -9.64 29.53 4.62
CA GLN A 316 -10.98 29.94 4.18
C GLN A 316 -12.14 29.30 4.97
N THR A 317 -11.91 28.98 6.24
CA THR A 317 -12.98 28.72 7.23
C THR A 317 -12.89 29.74 8.36
N THR A 318 -13.08 31.00 8.02
CA THR A 318 -13.57 32.04 8.93
C THR A 318 -14.38 32.97 8.06
N LEU A 319 -15.71 32.81 8.12
CA LEU A 319 -16.81 33.71 7.76
C LEU A 319 -18.03 32.82 7.44
N ASP A 320 -18.71 32.35 8.48
CA ASP A 320 -20.00 32.91 8.93
C ASP A 320 -20.35 32.41 10.33
#